data_AF-A0A1I1Y2S9-F1
#
_entry.id   AF-A0A1I1Y2S9-F1
#
_cell.length_a   1.000
_cell.length_b   1.000
_cell.length_c   1.000
_cell.angle_alpha   90.00
_cell.angle_beta   90.00
_cell.angle_gamma   90.00
#
_symmetry.space_group_name_H-M   'P 1'
#
loop_
_entity.id
_entity.type
_entity.pdbx_description
1 polymer ?
#
loop_
_entity_poly.entity_id
_entity_poly.type
_entity_poly.pdbx_seq_one_letter_code
_entity_poly.pdbx_strand_id
1 'polypeptide(L)'
;MMPISPRLFVPLALVLACSSGGGGSGTDTGAQPTSVTDAATGPGSGAGESTTEPAPTTSAGGSDTGGDTSTGPGAPKLDVGVDTGDTGPIGSACQQAEQTQSNQGCLFWAVDLPNAWQVQASPAPEDQTYAIVAANTADAPVAVAVFAGAEQVPLESATIPANALHVFAFDNALGTKNRESSTGTAYRLESDLPVTVYQFNPLDNSTEVFSNDASLLFPAHVLDRDYTAVTGDGTRLGFPMDFNAGAFVTIVADQDDTTVDIYPTPGVPIYPSATKVNLMRGQTYTLMSNAVMSLFQNEAGQGNLSGTRVAADKPVAVFSGNVASFEPTPQSGCCADHLEHQMLPLSAWGDAYAVISAPPNSGGGDDPVRVRLTGSFDGTSLTYSPAAPPGAPTTLDAYETVAFTADASFIVAGDRPFAVTEFLLSNEVVTVDPTPEDDADNVGFVGDPAMILVPPLAQFQGEYVFLTPAEYDTHYVTVIRPAGAEVALDGADVTVDGGWQPLGSHDGVAWERAHFALEFGPHRVRAGGDARVGIIVVGYDVAVSYGYAGGSGVEFIGTVPLPPPR
;
A
#
# COMPACT_ATOMS: atom_id res chain seq x y z
N MET A 1 -8.12 67.66 0.55
CA MET A 1 -7.18 66.68 1.13
C MET A 1 -7.99 65.54 1.73
N MET A 2 -7.78 64.33 1.18
CA MET A 2 -8.09 62.98 1.70
C MET A 2 -7.51 62.72 3.11
N PRO A 3 -7.75 61.59 3.81
CA PRO A 3 -8.25 60.24 3.37
C PRO A 3 -9.49 59.73 4.16
N ILE A 4 -10.33 58.79 3.71
CA ILE A 4 -10.23 57.40 3.18
C ILE A 4 -9.88 56.33 4.24
N SER A 5 -10.85 55.43 4.49
CA SER A 5 -10.68 54.03 4.88
C SER A 5 -11.69 53.18 4.09
N PRO A 6 -11.32 52.04 3.48
CA PRO A 6 -12.20 51.29 2.58
C PRO A 6 -13.02 50.21 3.30
N ARG A 7 -14.16 49.90 2.68
CA ARG A 7 -15.16 48.90 3.06
C ARG A 7 -14.74 47.51 2.61
N LEU A 8 -15.01 46.52 3.47
CA LEU A 8 -14.93 45.09 3.23
C LEU A 8 -16.00 44.68 2.18
N PHE A 9 -15.57 43.99 1.12
CA PHE A 9 -16.44 43.39 0.10
C PHE A 9 -16.62 41.91 0.40
N VAL A 10 -17.87 41.45 0.45
CA VAL A 10 -18.29 40.04 0.40
C VAL A 10 -19.02 39.88 -0.93
N PRO A 11 -18.67 38.94 -1.82
CA PRO A 11 -19.50 38.64 -2.96
C PRO A 11 -20.50 37.53 -2.59
N LEU A 12 -21.77 37.92 -2.54
CA LEU A 12 -22.93 37.05 -2.58
C LEU A 12 -23.18 36.71 -4.07
N ALA A 13 -22.97 35.46 -4.48
CA ALA A 13 -23.33 34.99 -5.81
C ALA A 13 -24.61 34.15 -5.74
N LEU A 14 -25.72 34.81 -6.10
CA LEU A 14 -27.02 34.24 -6.38
C LEU A 14 -27.04 33.82 -7.85
N VAL A 15 -27.23 32.53 -8.17
CA VAL A 15 -27.57 32.11 -9.54
C VAL A 15 -28.81 31.22 -9.50
N LEU A 16 -29.93 31.83 -9.86
CA LEU A 16 -31.18 31.20 -10.24
C LEU A 16 -31.20 31.14 -11.78
N ALA A 17 -31.37 29.97 -12.40
CA ALA A 17 -31.74 29.90 -13.81
C ALA A 17 -32.51 28.60 -14.14
N CYS A 18 -33.84 28.69 -14.07
CA CYS A 18 -34.73 27.87 -14.90
C CYS A 18 -34.83 28.50 -16.29
N SER A 19 -34.73 27.71 -17.37
CA SER A 19 -35.53 27.96 -18.57
C SER A 19 -35.77 26.68 -19.37
N SER A 20 -37.04 26.41 -19.64
CA SER A 20 -37.57 25.42 -20.57
C SER A 20 -37.79 26.05 -21.96
N GLY A 21 -37.69 25.25 -23.02
CA GLY A 21 -38.08 25.64 -24.38
C GLY A 21 -37.55 24.68 -25.45
N GLY A 22 -38.45 23.88 -26.04
CA GLY A 22 -38.10 22.75 -26.91
C GLY A 22 -38.16 23.00 -28.43
N GLY A 23 -37.91 21.91 -29.18
CA GLY A 23 -38.42 21.69 -30.54
C GLY A 23 -37.37 21.38 -31.62
N GLY A 24 -37.42 20.14 -32.16
CA GLY A 24 -37.42 19.94 -33.62
C GLY A 24 -36.25 19.22 -34.31
N SER A 25 -36.45 17.92 -34.55
CA SER A 25 -36.18 17.16 -35.80
C SER A 25 -34.76 17.01 -36.38
N GLY A 26 -34.34 15.75 -36.57
CA GLY A 26 -34.05 15.24 -37.92
C GLY A 26 -32.72 14.50 -38.18
N THR A 27 -32.83 13.19 -38.46
CA THR A 27 -32.01 12.34 -39.38
C THR A 27 -30.53 12.10 -39.07
N ASP A 28 -29.88 10.99 -39.39
CA ASP A 28 -30.15 9.62 -39.85
C ASP A 28 -28.75 8.99 -40.04
N THR A 29 -28.64 7.66 -40.03
CA THR A 29 -27.50 6.83 -40.50
C THR A 29 -26.18 6.87 -39.68
N GLY A 30 -25.45 5.77 -39.47
CA GLY A 30 -25.54 4.44 -40.03
C GLY A 30 -24.60 3.47 -39.29
N ALA A 31 -24.94 2.19 -39.38
CA ALA A 31 -24.23 1.06 -38.80
C ALA A 31 -22.81 0.87 -39.38
N GLN A 32 -21.90 0.33 -38.57
CA GLN A 32 -20.85 -0.55 -39.06
C GLN A 32 -20.73 -1.82 -38.19
N PRO A 33 -20.55 -3.00 -38.82
CA PRO A 33 -20.52 -4.28 -38.14
C PRO A 33 -19.10 -4.73 -37.78
N THR A 34 -19.10 -5.73 -36.91
CA THR A 34 -18.03 -6.54 -36.35
C THR A 34 -17.18 -7.32 -37.37
N SER A 35 -15.93 -7.58 -36.96
CA SER A 35 -15.14 -8.83 -37.12
C SER A 35 -14.60 -9.22 -38.50
N VAL A 36 -13.30 -9.58 -38.59
CA VAL A 36 -12.72 -10.94 -38.46
C VAL A 36 -11.23 -10.88 -38.91
N THR A 37 -10.46 -11.78 -38.31
CA THR A 37 -9.07 -12.22 -38.46
C THR A 37 -8.48 -12.29 -39.88
N ASP A 38 -7.14 -12.17 -39.99
CA ASP A 38 -6.28 -13.30 -40.37
C ASP A 38 -4.79 -12.90 -40.43
N ALA A 39 -3.96 -13.73 -39.78
CA ALA A 39 -2.52 -13.82 -39.97
C ALA A 39 -2.20 -15.24 -40.48
N ALA A 40 -1.41 -15.33 -41.55
CA ALA A 40 -0.75 -16.55 -42.03
C ALA A 40 0.40 -16.14 -42.97
N THR A 41 1.64 -16.20 -42.50
CA THR A 41 2.63 -17.29 -42.67
C THR A 41 3.22 -17.43 -44.08
N GLY A 42 4.54 -17.27 -44.16
CA GLY A 42 5.38 -17.69 -45.29
C GLY A 42 6.33 -18.81 -44.85
N PRO A 43 6.67 -19.78 -45.72
CA PRO A 43 7.65 -20.82 -45.42
C PRO A 43 8.99 -20.58 -46.13
N GLY A 44 10.08 -21.03 -45.50
CA GLY A 44 11.42 -21.03 -46.10
C GLY A 44 12.45 -21.81 -45.27
N SER A 45 12.62 -23.07 -45.63
CA SER A 45 13.51 -24.11 -45.09
C SER A 45 15.02 -23.84 -45.22
N GLY A 46 15.86 -24.48 -44.38
CA GLY A 46 17.18 -24.94 -44.84
C GLY A 46 18.30 -25.22 -43.82
N ALA A 47 18.33 -26.46 -43.31
CA ALA A 47 19.49 -27.37 -43.17
C ALA A 47 20.65 -27.17 -42.15
N GLY A 48 20.98 -28.30 -41.48
CA GLY A 48 22.32 -28.69 -41.00
C GLY A 48 22.54 -28.49 -39.49
N GLU A 49 23.09 -29.40 -38.68
CA GLU A 49 23.63 -30.74 -38.86
C GLU A 49 23.82 -31.34 -37.43
N SER A 50 23.87 -32.66 -37.35
CA SER A 50 24.02 -33.49 -36.14
C SER A 50 25.44 -33.44 -35.55
N THR A 51 25.60 -33.64 -34.23
CA THR A 51 26.44 -34.69 -33.57
C THR A 51 26.61 -34.37 -32.06
N THR A 52 26.04 -35.18 -31.16
CA THR A 52 26.63 -36.31 -30.41
C THR A 52 27.37 -35.90 -29.12
N GLU A 53 26.75 -36.28 -27.99
CA GLU A 53 27.30 -36.38 -26.62
C GLU A 53 28.54 -37.30 -26.55
N PRO A 54 29.43 -37.15 -25.55
CA PRO A 54 29.25 -37.96 -24.33
C PRO A 54 29.78 -37.37 -23.01
N ALA A 55 29.14 -37.71 -21.89
CA ALA A 55 29.77 -37.85 -20.57
C ALA A 55 30.18 -39.33 -20.35
N PRO A 56 30.77 -39.79 -19.21
CA PRO A 56 31.28 -39.10 -18.00
C PRO A 56 32.67 -39.62 -17.55
N THR A 57 33.22 -39.12 -16.44
CA THR A 57 34.06 -39.96 -15.55
C THR A 57 34.18 -39.39 -14.14
N THR A 58 33.96 -40.27 -13.17
CA THR A 58 34.11 -40.12 -11.72
C THR A 58 35.56 -40.39 -11.30
N SER A 59 36.01 -39.78 -10.20
CA SER A 59 36.87 -40.47 -9.22
C SER A 59 36.93 -39.69 -7.90
N ALA A 60 36.79 -40.46 -6.81
CA ALA A 60 36.88 -40.04 -5.42
C ALA A 60 38.26 -40.42 -4.84
N GLY A 61 38.62 -39.81 -3.71
CA GLY A 61 39.46 -40.44 -2.69
C GLY A 61 40.51 -39.53 -2.05
N GLY A 62 40.53 -39.51 -0.71
CA GLY A 62 41.75 -39.18 0.05
C GLY A 62 41.55 -38.47 1.39
N SER A 63 41.36 -39.25 2.45
CA SER A 63 41.43 -38.89 3.87
C SER A 63 42.88 -38.67 4.37
N ASP A 64 43.10 -37.90 5.44
CA ASP A 64 43.31 -38.40 6.82
C ASP A 64 44.31 -37.59 7.71
N THR A 65 44.05 -37.61 9.03
CA THR A 65 44.92 -37.32 10.22
C THR A 65 45.35 -35.87 10.52
N GLY A 66 45.43 -35.34 11.76
CA GLY A 66 45.29 -35.85 13.14
C GLY A 66 46.31 -35.12 14.06
N GLY A 67 45.94 -34.68 15.28
CA GLY A 67 46.91 -34.20 16.29
C GLY A 67 46.35 -33.38 17.46
N ASP A 68 46.47 -33.94 18.68
CA ASP A 68 46.01 -33.46 19.99
C ASP A 68 47.20 -32.98 20.87
N THR A 69 46.99 -32.04 21.82
CA THR A 69 47.36 -32.10 23.27
C THR A 69 47.45 -30.74 24.01
N SER A 70 46.47 -30.49 24.90
CA SER A 70 46.53 -30.22 26.36
C SER A 70 47.17 -28.98 27.07
N THR A 71 46.38 -28.45 28.03
CA THR A 71 46.66 -27.86 29.39
C THR A 71 46.79 -26.34 29.65
N GLY A 72 45.88 -25.81 30.50
CA GLY A 72 46.22 -24.91 31.62
C GLY A 72 45.57 -23.50 31.67
N PRO A 73 44.95 -23.06 32.80
CA PRO A 73 43.97 -21.97 32.81
C PRO A 73 44.56 -20.60 33.20
N GLY A 74 44.12 -19.55 32.53
CA GLY A 74 44.40 -18.17 32.93
C GLY A 74 43.40 -17.24 32.27
N ALA A 75 42.49 -16.68 33.06
CA ALA A 75 41.57 -15.64 32.61
C ALA A 75 42.36 -14.42 32.13
N PRO A 76 42.16 -13.93 30.88
CA PRO A 76 42.63 -12.61 30.48
C PRO A 76 41.46 -11.63 30.46
N LYS A 77 41.71 -10.49 31.09
CA LYS A 77 40.89 -9.28 31.05
C LYS A 77 40.67 -8.86 29.60
N LEU A 78 39.44 -8.49 29.26
CA LEU A 78 39.10 -7.78 28.02
C LEU A 78 39.68 -6.35 28.11
N ASP A 79 40.94 -6.21 27.68
CA ASP A 79 41.41 -4.97 27.09
C ASP A 79 40.98 -5.02 25.62
N VAL A 80 40.02 -4.16 25.26
CA VAL A 80 39.58 -3.99 23.86
C VAL A 80 40.62 -3.13 23.14
N GLY A 81 41.77 -3.75 22.85
CA GLY A 81 42.69 -3.28 21.83
C GLY A 81 42.16 -3.70 20.48
N VAL A 82 42.06 -2.76 19.56
CA VAL A 82 41.64 -2.96 18.17
C VAL A 82 42.50 -4.03 17.51
N ASP A 83 41.94 -5.21 17.31
CA ASP A 83 42.51 -6.27 16.48
C ASP A 83 41.91 -6.11 15.09
N THR A 84 42.68 -5.52 14.17
CA THR A 84 42.41 -5.55 12.74
C THR A 84 42.75 -6.96 12.24
N GLY A 85 41.79 -7.87 12.36
CA GLY A 85 41.92 -9.27 11.96
C GLY A 85 40.71 -9.74 11.15
N ASP A 86 40.80 -9.58 9.83
CA ASP A 86 40.16 -10.39 8.78
C ASP A 86 38.70 -10.83 9.01
N THR A 87 37.76 -9.89 8.93
CA THR A 87 36.42 -10.20 8.43
C THR A 87 36.52 -10.22 6.90
N GLY A 88 36.14 -11.33 6.25
CA GLY A 88 35.96 -11.35 4.79
C GLY A 88 35.13 -10.16 4.32
N PRO A 89 35.18 -9.76 3.03
CA PRO A 89 34.63 -8.49 2.58
C PRO A 89 33.17 -8.37 3.00
N ILE A 90 32.91 -7.51 3.97
CA ILE A 90 31.57 -7.08 4.34
C ILE A 90 31.05 -6.40 3.07
N GLY A 91 29.98 -6.94 2.48
CA GLY A 91 29.40 -6.43 1.24
C GLY A 91 29.01 -4.94 1.34
N SER A 92 28.60 -4.33 0.23
CA SER A 92 28.03 -2.97 0.27
C SER A 92 26.87 -2.89 1.26
N ALA A 93 26.49 -1.69 1.73
CA ALA A 93 25.36 -1.54 2.64
C ALA A 93 24.07 -2.16 2.06
N CYS A 94 23.87 -2.06 0.74
CA CYS A 94 22.77 -2.73 0.04
C CYS A 94 22.86 -4.26 0.11
N GLN A 95 24.05 -4.84 -0.09
CA GLN A 95 24.25 -6.29 0.06
C GLN A 95 24.06 -6.78 1.49
N GLN A 96 24.27 -5.91 2.48
CA GLN A 96 23.98 -6.21 3.88
C GLN A 96 22.47 -6.10 4.15
N ALA A 97 21.80 -5.08 3.63
CA ALA A 97 20.35 -4.95 3.71
C ALA A 97 19.63 -6.14 3.05
N GLU A 98 20.12 -6.63 1.92
CA GLU A 98 19.60 -7.84 1.26
C GLU A 98 19.72 -9.11 2.13
N GLN A 99 20.59 -9.12 3.15
CA GLN A 99 20.72 -10.23 4.10
C GLN A 99 19.81 -10.10 5.32
N THR A 100 19.18 -8.94 5.51
CA THR A 100 18.28 -8.64 6.63
C THR A 100 16.93 -8.21 6.10
N GLN A 101 15.90 -9.04 6.30
CA GLN A 101 14.55 -8.69 5.88
C GLN A 101 14.11 -7.41 6.59
N SER A 102 13.88 -6.35 5.82
CA SER A 102 13.42 -5.05 6.29
C SER A 102 12.73 -4.29 5.16
N ASN A 103 11.89 -3.30 5.48
CA ASN A 103 11.40 -2.33 4.51
C ASN A 103 12.48 -1.33 4.02
N GLN A 104 13.72 -1.41 4.53
CA GLN A 104 14.83 -0.60 4.05
C GLN A 104 15.64 -1.38 3.01
N GLY A 105 15.78 -0.83 1.82
CA GLY A 105 16.50 -1.50 0.73
C GLY A 105 17.00 -0.55 -0.33
N CYS A 106 17.52 -1.11 -1.42
CA CYS A 106 18.16 -0.33 -2.48
C CYS A 106 17.53 -0.50 -3.86
N LEU A 107 16.47 -1.29 -3.97
CA LEU A 107 15.72 -1.53 -5.20
C LEU A 107 14.24 -1.65 -4.85
N PHE A 108 13.40 -0.81 -5.48
CA PHE A 108 11.95 -0.80 -5.27
C PHE A 108 11.21 -0.71 -6.60
N TRP A 109 9.98 -1.20 -6.59
CA TRP A 109 9.03 -1.06 -7.69
C TRP A 109 7.84 -0.22 -7.22
N ALA A 110 7.56 0.85 -7.95
CA ALA A 110 6.43 1.74 -7.70
C ALA A 110 5.53 1.77 -8.93
N VAL A 111 4.23 1.97 -8.75
CA VAL A 111 3.26 1.97 -9.85
C VAL A 111 2.28 3.12 -9.66
N ASP A 112 2.11 3.90 -10.73
CA ASP A 112 1.01 4.85 -10.87
C ASP A 112 -0.27 4.06 -11.17
N LEU A 113 -1.03 3.79 -10.10
CA LEU A 113 -2.15 2.87 -10.09
C LEU A 113 -3.43 3.52 -10.63
N PRO A 114 -4.40 2.73 -11.11
CA PRO A 114 -5.66 3.26 -11.61
C PRO A 114 -6.39 4.17 -10.62
N ASN A 115 -6.51 5.46 -10.92
CA ASN A 115 -7.22 6.45 -10.09
C ASN A 115 -8.44 7.04 -10.84
N ALA A 116 -9.28 7.79 -10.13
CA ALA A 116 -10.48 8.44 -10.60
C ALA A 116 -10.18 9.48 -11.70
N TRP A 117 -11.01 9.47 -12.75
CA TRP A 117 -10.84 10.32 -13.94
C TRP A 117 -11.96 11.32 -14.18
N GLN A 118 -13.08 11.19 -13.47
CA GLN A 118 -14.28 11.98 -13.69
C GLN A 118 -14.85 12.48 -12.36
N VAL A 119 -13.98 13.06 -11.54
CA VAL A 119 -14.35 13.88 -10.39
C VAL A 119 -14.35 15.35 -10.79
N GLN A 120 -14.97 16.22 -9.98
CA GLN A 120 -15.03 17.66 -10.23
C GLN A 120 -13.69 18.38 -9.94
N ALA A 121 -12.56 17.75 -10.21
CA ALA A 121 -11.21 18.31 -10.13
C ALA A 121 -10.66 18.63 -11.54
N SER A 122 -9.72 19.58 -11.63
CA SER A 122 -9.01 19.88 -12.88
C SER A 122 -7.54 20.22 -12.60
N PRO A 123 -6.58 19.33 -12.95
CA PRO A 123 -6.78 18.05 -13.63
C PRO A 123 -7.51 16.99 -12.78
N ALA A 124 -8.06 15.96 -13.42
CA ALA A 124 -8.61 14.82 -12.69
C ALA A 124 -7.47 14.08 -11.95
N PRO A 125 -7.75 13.36 -10.84
CA PRO A 125 -6.75 12.66 -10.04
C PRO A 125 -5.83 11.73 -10.83
N GLU A 126 -6.38 10.99 -11.81
CA GLU A 126 -5.58 10.16 -12.73
C GLU A 126 -4.52 10.94 -13.54
N ASP A 127 -4.68 12.25 -13.66
CA ASP A 127 -3.82 13.18 -14.39
C ASP A 127 -3.04 14.11 -13.43
N GLN A 128 -3.22 13.96 -12.11
CA GLN A 128 -2.50 14.74 -11.07
C GLN A 128 -1.20 14.06 -10.66
N THR A 129 -0.27 14.82 -10.08
CA THR A 129 1.12 14.35 -9.88
C THR A 129 1.20 13.07 -9.03
N TYR A 130 1.60 11.97 -9.66
CA TYR A 130 2.11 10.78 -8.99
C TYR A 130 3.50 11.05 -8.40
N ALA A 131 3.74 10.56 -7.18
CA ALA A 131 5.04 10.74 -6.54
C ALA A 131 5.62 9.49 -5.90
N ILE A 132 6.94 9.41 -5.93
CA ILE A 132 7.75 8.45 -5.19
C ILE A 132 8.57 9.23 -4.16
N VAL A 133 8.47 8.86 -2.89
CA VAL A 133 9.17 9.51 -1.79
C VAL A 133 10.20 8.57 -1.21
N ALA A 134 11.47 8.95 -1.28
CA ALA A 134 12.57 8.18 -0.70
C ALA A 134 13.09 8.85 0.58
N ALA A 135 13.07 8.11 1.68
CA ALA A 135 13.52 8.55 3.00
C ALA A 135 14.87 7.92 3.34
N ASN A 136 15.85 8.76 3.65
CA ASN A 136 17.19 8.36 4.06
C ASN A 136 17.33 8.40 5.58
N THR A 137 17.35 7.21 6.20
CA THR A 137 17.59 7.00 7.64
C THR A 137 19.07 6.90 7.99
N ALA A 138 19.97 6.80 7.00
CA ALA A 138 21.39 6.64 7.21
C ALA A 138 22.07 7.97 7.62
N ASP A 139 23.21 7.84 8.28
CA ASP A 139 24.06 8.97 8.69
C ASP A 139 24.95 9.52 7.57
N ALA A 140 24.71 9.11 6.32
CA ALA A 140 25.43 9.53 5.13
C ALA A 140 24.46 9.93 4.01
N PRO A 141 24.86 10.82 3.07
CA PRO A 141 24.07 11.10 1.88
C PRO A 141 23.90 9.85 1.00
N VAL A 142 22.73 9.71 0.38
CA VAL A 142 22.37 8.58 -0.50
C VAL A 142 22.12 9.09 -1.91
N ALA A 143 22.69 8.43 -2.92
CA ALA A 143 22.35 8.66 -4.32
C ALA A 143 21.17 7.77 -4.69
N VAL A 144 20.12 8.38 -5.26
CA VAL A 144 18.89 7.69 -5.68
C VAL A 144 18.57 8.05 -7.11
N ALA A 145 18.12 7.07 -7.89
CA ALA A 145 17.68 7.24 -9.28
C ALA A 145 16.39 6.47 -9.55
N VAL A 146 15.49 7.07 -10.32
CA VAL A 146 14.22 6.46 -10.74
C VAL A 146 14.25 6.22 -12.25
N PHE A 147 13.82 5.04 -12.68
CA PHE A 147 13.81 4.57 -14.07
C PHE A 147 12.42 4.10 -14.50
N ALA A 148 12.13 4.09 -15.80
CA ALA A 148 10.97 3.39 -16.35
C ALA A 148 11.30 1.91 -16.58
N GLY A 149 10.70 1.01 -15.80
CA GLY A 149 10.85 -0.44 -15.93
C GLY A 149 12.32 -0.90 -15.96
N ALA A 150 12.69 -1.61 -17.04
CA ALA A 150 14.04 -2.09 -17.28
C ALA A 150 14.96 -1.09 -18.02
N GLU A 151 14.50 0.14 -18.28
CA GLU A 151 15.31 1.17 -18.93
C GLU A 151 16.54 1.54 -18.08
N GLN A 152 17.61 1.93 -18.77
CA GLN A 152 18.92 2.21 -18.15
C GLN A 152 19.18 3.70 -17.95
N VAL A 153 18.37 4.56 -18.57
CA VAL A 153 18.46 6.01 -18.40
C VAL A 153 17.49 6.40 -17.29
N PRO A 154 17.95 7.06 -16.21
CA PRO A 154 17.04 7.51 -15.18
C PRO A 154 16.14 8.61 -15.72
N LEU A 155 14.86 8.55 -15.34
CA LEU A 155 13.90 9.65 -15.51
C LEU A 155 14.34 10.84 -14.65
N GLU A 156 14.76 10.55 -13.42
CA GLU A 156 15.26 11.53 -12.47
C GLU A 156 16.31 10.90 -11.53
N SER A 157 17.19 11.73 -10.97
CA SER A 157 18.15 11.31 -9.94
C SER A 157 18.40 12.42 -8.94
N ALA A 158 18.59 12.06 -7.68
CA ALA A 158 18.83 12.99 -6.58
C ALA A 158 19.89 12.45 -5.61
N THR A 159 20.47 13.36 -4.83
CA THR A 159 21.26 13.01 -3.64
C THR A 159 20.50 13.47 -2.42
N ILE A 160 20.13 12.52 -1.56
CA ILE A 160 19.35 12.76 -0.36
C ILE A 160 20.33 12.90 0.82
N PRO A 161 20.38 14.06 1.51
CA PRO A 161 21.20 14.21 2.71
C PRO A 161 20.87 13.17 3.78
N ALA A 162 21.80 12.95 4.70
CA ALA A 162 21.56 12.12 5.88
C ALA A 162 20.31 12.60 6.64
N ASN A 163 19.44 11.68 7.05
CA ASN A 163 18.24 11.98 7.83
C ASN A 163 17.26 12.96 7.14
N ALA A 164 17.16 12.88 5.81
CA ALA A 164 16.27 13.68 4.99
C ALA A 164 15.47 12.79 4.03
N LEU A 165 14.57 13.40 3.27
CA LEU A 165 13.82 12.72 2.20
C LEU A 165 13.87 13.52 0.89
N HIS A 166 13.48 12.88 -0.20
CA HIS A 166 13.30 13.51 -1.49
C HIS A 166 12.03 13.00 -2.17
N VAL A 167 11.33 13.91 -2.85
CA VAL A 167 10.10 13.64 -3.59
C VAL A 167 10.43 13.66 -5.08
N PHE A 168 10.21 12.54 -5.76
CA PHE A 168 10.25 12.42 -7.21
C PHE A 168 8.82 12.55 -7.74
N ALA A 169 8.55 13.57 -8.55
CA ALA A 169 7.22 13.92 -9.03
C ALA A 169 7.10 13.69 -10.55
N PHE A 170 6.07 12.98 -10.99
CA PHE A 170 5.89 12.57 -12.38
C PHE A 170 4.53 13.04 -12.95
N ASP A 171 4.47 13.18 -14.28
CA ASP A 171 3.30 13.64 -15.04
C ASP A 171 2.39 12.49 -15.50
N ASN A 172 2.40 11.38 -14.76
CA ASN A 172 1.62 10.16 -15.00
C ASN A 172 1.85 9.51 -16.38
N ALA A 173 2.99 9.76 -17.03
CA ALA A 173 3.34 9.14 -18.30
C ALA A 173 3.35 7.59 -18.28
N LEU A 174 3.53 6.98 -17.09
CA LEU A 174 3.46 5.53 -16.87
C LEU A 174 2.15 5.06 -16.19
N GLY A 175 1.15 5.94 -16.10
CA GLY A 175 -0.14 5.68 -15.45
C GLY A 175 -0.85 4.45 -16.00
N THR A 176 -1.40 3.66 -15.08
CA THR A 176 -2.14 2.45 -15.43
C THR A 176 -3.55 2.79 -15.88
N LYS A 177 -4.05 2.10 -16.91
CA LYS A 177 -5.44 2.29 -17.36
C LYS A 177 -6.45 1.92 -16.27
N ASN A 178 -7.51 2.70 -16.16
CA ASN A 178 -8.52 2.59 -15.10
C ASN A 178 -9.88 2.03 -15.52
N ARG A 179 -10.01 1.51 -16.74
CA ARG A 179 -11.29 1.06 -17.31
C ARG A 179 -11.26 -0.34 -17.91
N GLU A 180 -10.13 -1.03 -17.80
CA GLU A 180 -9.92 -2.37 -18.33
C GLU A 180 -8.66 -3.00 -17.71
N SER A 181 -8.62 -4.33 -17.70
CA SER A 181 -7.37 -5.04 -17.44
C SER A 181 -6.32 -4.66 -18.49
N SER A 182 -5.08 -4.41 -18.06
CA SER A 182 -4.07 -3.81 -18.93
C SER A 182 -2.65 -4.25 -18.58
N THR A 183 -1.72 -4.02 -19.50
CA THR A 183 -0.27 -4.14 -19.26
C THR A 183 0.34 -2.75 -19.25
N GLY A 184 1.34 -2.53 -18.41
CA GLY A 184 2.04 -1.25 -18.29
C GLY A 184 3.51 -1.44 -17.92
N THR A 185 4.11 -0.37 -17.41
CA THR A 185 5.52 -0.31 -16.98
C THR A 185 5.57 0.33 -15.60
N ALA A 186 6.28 -0.29 -14.67
CA ALA A 186 6.48 0.24 -13.32
C ALA A 186 7.62 1.26 -13.30
N TYR A 187 7.65 2.11 -12.29
CA TYR A 187 8.86 2.83 -11.91
C TYR A 187 9.79 1.91 -11.12
N ARG A 188 11.08 1.98 -11.42
CA ARG A 188 12.15 1.30 -10.67
C ARG A 188 12.97 2.34 -9.94
N LEU A 189 13.04 2.27 -8.61
CA LEU A 189 13.93 3.11 -7.81
C LEU A 189 15.17 2.30 -7.42
N GLU A 190 16.37 2.87 -7.62
CA GLU A 190 17.63 2.30 -7.16
C GLU A 190 18.42 3.30 -6.30
N SER A 191 19.12 2.80 -5.29
CA SER A 191 19.98 3.60 -4.42
C SER A 191 21.30 2.90 -4.08
N ASP A 192 22.29 3.66 -3.61
CA ASP A 192 23.59 3.14 -3.19
C ASP A 192 23.69 2.81 -1.69
N LEU A 193 22.71 3.25 -0.90
CA LEU A 193 22.49 2.88 0.50
C LEU A 193 21.00 2.61 0.74
N PRO A 194 20.64 1.81 1.76
CA PRO A 194 19.25 1.50 2.05
C PRO A 194 18.40 2.73 2.37
N VAL A 195 17.21 2.80 1.78
CA VAL A 195 16.19 3.83 2.02
C VAL A 195 14.84 3.16 2.30
N THR A 196 13.92 3.90 2.90
CA THR A 196 12.48 3.55 2.92
C THR A 196 11.78 4.31 1.81
N VAL A 197 10.82 3.69 1.11
CA VAL A 197 10.13 4.32 -0.02
C VAL A 197 8.62 4.27 0.16
N TYR A 198 7.95 5.34 -0.23
CA TYR A 198 6.49 5.47 -0.29
C TYR A 198 6.08 5.91 -1.70
N GLN A 199 4.86 5.58 -2.12
CA GLN A 199 4.23 6.22 -3.28
C GLN A 199 2.94 6.92 -2.88
N PHE A 200 2.60 7.95 -3.64
CA PHE A 200 1.37 8.70 -3.48
C PHE A 200 0.70 8.92 -4.84
N ASN A 201 -0.62 8.80 -4.86
CA ASN A 201 -1.41 8.86 -6.08
C ASN A 201 -2.71 9.63 -5.84
N PRO A 202 -2.74 10.96 -6.04
CA PRO A 202 -1.59 11.90 -6.11
C PRO A 202 -0.99 12.27 -4.73
N LEU A 203 0.12 13.03 -4.74
CA LEU A 203 0.90 13.42 -3.55
C LEU A 203 0.28 14.47 -2.64
N ASP A 204 -0.07 15.63 -3.21
CA ASP A 204 -0.48 16.79 -2.43
C ASP A 204 -1.84 17.29 -2.91
N ASN A 205 -2.50 18.07 -2.05
CA ASN A 205 -3.78 18.69 -2.33
C ASN A 205 -3.62 20.16 -2.78
N SER A 206 -2.46 20.52 -3.39
CA SER A 206 -2.22 21.88 -3.88
C SER A 206 -3.14 22.26 -5.05
N THR A 207 -3.58 21.24 -5.79
CA THR A 207 -4.79 21.26 -6.60
C THR A 207 -5.76 20.30 -5.93
N GLU A 208 -7.01 20.70 -5.78
CA GLU A 208 -8.04 19.86 -5.14
C GLU A 208 -8.05 18.45 -5.75
N VAL A 209 -7.74 17.43 -4.93
CA VAL A 209 -7.57 16.04 -5.39
C VAL A 209 -8.87 15.24 -5.31
N PHE A 210 -9.66 15.37 -4.24
CA PHE A 210 -10.88 14.57 -3.97
C PHE A 210 -10.76 13.03 -4.04
N SER A 211 -9.58 12.48 -4.31
CA SER A 211 -9.35 11.05 -4.47
C SER A 211 -7.87 10.80 -4.54
N ASN A 212 -7.29 10.34 -3.43
CA ASN A 212 -5.90 9.93 -3.37
C ASN A 212 -5.71 8.81 -2.36
N ASP A 213 -4.54 8.17 -2.42
CA ASP A 213 -4.08 7.32 -1.31
C ASP A 213 -2.55 7.21 -1.34
N ALA A 214 -1.98 6.54 -0.34
CA ALA A 214 -0.55 6.35 -0.19
C ALA A 214 -0.19 4.92 0.18
N SER A 215 0.93 4.43 -0.38
CA SER A 215 1.43 3.08 -0.09
C SER A 215 2.85 3.13 0.47
N LEU A 216 3.10 2.37 1.55
CA LEU A 216 4.47 1.93 1.87
C LEU A 216 4.94 0.95 0.80
N LEU A 217 6.15 1.16 0.27
CA LEU A 217 6.77 0.25 -0.68
C LEU A 217 7.74 -0.73 -0.01
N PHE A 218 7.79 -1.95 -0.52
CA PHE A 218 8.69 -3.00 -0.08
C PHE A 218 9.84 -3.21 -1.06
N PRO A 219 11.10 -3.34 -0.57
CA PRO A 219 12.25 -3.51 -1.42
C PRO A 219 12.28 -4.89 -2.08
N ALA A 220 12.93 -5.00 -3.23
CA ALA A 220 12.98 -6.22 -4.04
C ALA A 220 13.42 -7.48 -3.29
N HIS A 221 14.30 -7.35 -2.29
CA HIS A 221 14.83 -8.48 -1.52
C HIS A 221 13.83 -9.09 -0.51
N VAL A 222 12.73 -8.41 -0.20
CA VAL A 222 11.62 -8.96 0.60
C VAL A 222 10.38 -9.29 -0.23
N LEU A 223 10.43 -9.11 -1.55
CA LEU A 223 9.39 -9.60 -2.44
C LEU A 223 9.40 -11.13 -2.50
N ASP A 224 8.23 -11.73 -2.65
CA ASP A 224 8.05 -13.16 -2.70
C ASP A 224 7.18 -13.55 -3.91
N ARG A 225 6.69 -14.78 -3.91
CA ARG A 225 5.98 -15.41 -5.01
C ARG A 225 4.49 -15.58 -4.76
N ASP A 226 4.01 -15.26 -3.57
CA ASP A 226 2.66 -15.59 -3.13
C ASP A 226 2.02 -14.46 -2.34
N TYR A 227 0.91 -13.94 -2.86
CA TYR A 227 0.19 -12.78 -2.33
C TYR A 227 -1.31 -13.05 -2.34
N THR A 228 -2.02 -12.38 -1.43
CA THR A 228 -3.48 -12.26 -1.47
C THR A 228 -3.83 -10.79 -1.51
N ALA A 229 -4.65 -10.41 -2.48
CA ALA A 229 -5.15 -9.04 -2.59
C ALA A 229 -6.24 -8.77 -1.55
N VAL A 230 -6.28 -7.54 -1.07
CA VAL A 230 -7.37 -6.98 -0.27
C VAL A 230 -7.85 -5.71 -0.96
N THR A 231 -9.17 -5.57 -1.14
CA THR A 231 -9.77 -4.42 -1.82
C THR A 231 -11.05 -3.99 -1.11
N GLY A 232 -11.45 -2.73 -1.34
CA GLY A 232 -12.80 -2.27 -1.09
C GLY A 232 -13.79 -2.85 -2.11
N ASP A 233 -15.05 -2.46 -1.97
CA ASP A 233 -16.06 -2.74 -3.00
C ASP A 233 -15.86 -1.76 -4.17
N GLY A 234 -16.02 -2.24 -5.40
CA GLY A 234 -15.94 -1.38 -6.58
C GLY A 234 -17.18 -0.51 -6.69
N THR A 235 -17.05 0.69 -7.25
CA THR A 235 -18.18 1.59 -7.52
C THR A 235 -18.26 2.00 -9.00
N ARG A 236 -19.21 2.86 -9.33
CA ARG A 236 -19.39 3.42 -10.66
C ARG A 236 -19.21 4.93 -10.59
N LEU A 237 -18.41 5.48 -11.51
CA LEU A 237 -18.16 6.92 -11.64
C LEU A 237 -18.84 7.48 -12.88
N GLY A 238 -19.21 8.76 -12.80
CA GLY A 238 -19.80 9.55 -13.88
C GLY A 238 -21.33 9.58 -13.85
N PHE A 239 -21.88 10.78 -13.69
CA PHE A 239 -23.29 11.06 -13.97
C PHE A 239 -23.38 12.02 -15.16
N PRO A 240 -24.19 11.75 -16.21
CA PRO A 240 -25.07 10.59 -16.40
C PRO A 240 -24.39 9.37 -17.05
N MET A 241 -23.06 9.41 -17.23
CA MET A 241 -22.28 8.36 -17.92
C MET A 241 -21.74 7.33 -16.92
N ASP A 242 -22.30 6.13 -16.94
CA ASP A 242 -22.08 5.13 -15.90
C ASP A 242 -20.91 4.18 -16.22
N PHE A 243 -19.74 4.44 -15.61
CA PHE A 243 -18.50 3.70 -15.85
C PHE A 243 -18.01 2.95 -14.61
N ASN A 244 -17.48 1.76 -14.81
CA ASN A 244 -16.93 0.93 -13.75
C ASN A 244 -15.62 1.52 -13.17
N ALA A 245 -15.65 1.91 -11.90
CA ALA A 245 -14.49 2.23 -11.07
C ALA A 245 -14.26 1.07 -10.09
N GLY A 246 -13.86 -0.06 -10.67
CA GLY A 246 -13.75 -1.32 -9.96
C GLY A 246 -12.48 -1.45 -9.13
N ALA A 247 -12.46 -2.49 -8.29
CA ALA A 247 -11.25 -2.98 -7.65
C ALA A 247 -10.24 -3.50 -8.70
N PHE A 248 -8.95 -3.42 -8.36
CA PHE A 248 -7.86 -3.91 -9.19
C PHE A 248 -6.81 -4.70 -8.40
N VAL A 249 -6.08 -5.54 -9.11
CA VAL A 249 -4.85 -6.19 -8.64
C VAL A 249 -3.76 -5.95 -9.69
N THR A 250 -2.70 -5.25 -9.30
CA THR A 250 -1.58 -4.89 -10.18
C THR A 250 -0.32 -5.62 -9.74
N ILE A 251 0.37 -6.24 -10.70
CA ILE A 251 1.52 -7.13 -10.45
C ILE A 251 2.72 -6.61 -11.23
N VAL A 252 3.87 -6.48 -10.58
CA VAL A 252 5.14 -6.08 -11.21
C VAL A 252 6.13 -7.23 -11.11
N ALA A 253 6.76 -7.61 -12.23
CA ALA A 253 7.82 -8.60 -12.21
C ALA A 253 9.17 -7.99 -11.82
N ASP A 254 9.82 -8.56 -10.81
CA ASP A 254 11.17 -8.15 -10.41
C ASP A 254 12.25 -8.69 -11.37
N GLN A 255 11.94 -9.80 -12.05
CA GLN A 255 12.86 -10.52 -12.93
C GLN A 255 12.23 -10.82 -14.29
N ASP A 256 13.07 -10.97 -15.31
CA ASP A 256 12.65 -11.36 -16.65
C ASP A 256 12.03 -12.76 -16.67
N ASP A 257 11.16 -13.01 -17.65
CA ASP A 257 10.47 -14.28 -17.86
C ASP A 257 9.75 -14.78 -16.59
N THR A 258 9.07 -13.89 -15.86
CA THR A 258 8.29 -14.25 -14.66
C THR A 258 6.90 -14.71 -15.07
N THR A 259 6.53 -15.92 -14.69
CA THR A 259 5.21 -16.48 -14.94
C THR A 259 4.33 -16.31 -13.72
N VAL A 260 3.15 -15.74 -13.90
CA VAL A 260 2.19 -15.47 -12.83
C VAL A 260 0.86 -16.16 -13.13
N ASP A 261 0.38 -16.97 -12.19
CA ASP A 261 -0.96 -17.54 -12.13
C ASP A 261 -1.80 -16.72 -11.13
N ILE A 262 -2.92 -16.17 -11.58
CA ILE A 262 -3.85 -15.35 -10.80
C ILE A 262 -5.13 -16.16 -10.56
N TYR A 263 -5.59 -16.18 -9.32
CA TYR A 263 -6.82 -16.87 -8.89
C TYR A 263 -7.80 -15.81 -8.38
N PRO A 264 -8.64 -15.23 -9.26
CA PRO A 264 -9.59 -14.20 -8.85
C PRO A 264 -10.60 -14.71 -7.84
N THR A 265 -11.13 -13.79 -7.03
CA THR A 265 -12.22 -14.05 -6.09
C THR A 265 -13.39 -14.77 -6.79
N PRO A 266 -13.84 -15.94 -6.29
CA PRO A 266 -14.88 -16.73 -6.95
C PRO A 266 -16.18 -15.94 -7.12
N GLY A 267 -16.75 -16.00 -8.33
CA GLY A 267 -18.06 -15.39 -8.61
C GLY A 267 -18.01 -13.89 -8.88
N VAL A 268 -16.83 -13.25 -8.88
CA VAL A 268 -16.67 -11.83 -9.22
C VAL A 268 -16.31 -11.70 -10.70
N PRO A 269 -17.19 -11.11 -11.55
CA PRO A 269 -16.85 -10.78 -12.93
C PRO A 269 -15.62 -9.88 -13.02
N ILE A 270 -14.69 -10.25 -13.91
CA ILE A 270 -13.51 -9.47 -14.27
C ILE A 270 -13.60 -9.07 -15.74
N TYR A 271 -12.88 -8.02 -16.14
CA TYR A 271 -12.74 -7.70 -17.57
C TYR A 271 -12.09 -8.87 -18.32
N PRO A 272 -12.36 -9.04 -19.63
CA PRO A 272 -11.68 -10.05 -20.45
C PRO A 272 -10.16 -9.95 -20.28
N SER A 273 -9.57 -10.96 -19.65
CA SER A 273 -8.19 -10.91 -19.19
C SER A 273 -7.60 -12.31 -19.06
N ALA A 274 -6.28 -12.39 -19.17
CA ALA A 274 -5.56 -13.62 -18.87
C ALA A 274 -5.40 -13.76 -17.36
N THR A 275 -5.73 -14.93 -16.82
CA THR A 275 -5.41 -15.30 -15.43
C THR A 275 -4.06 -16.01 -15.33
N LYS A 276 -3.34 -16.13 -16.45
CA LYS A 276 -1.96 -16.58 -16.50
C LYS A 276 -1.19 -15.69 -17.46
N VAL A 277 -0.16 -15.02 -16.96
CA VAL A 277 0.65 -14.06 -17.72
C VAL A 277 2.14 -14.36 -17.60
N ASN A 278 2.91 -13.89 -18.56
CA ASN A 278 4.37 -13.87 -18.51
C ASN A 278 4.83 -12.42 -18.63
N LEU A 279 5.70 -11.99 -17.72
CA LEU A 279 6.13 -10.61 -17.56
C LEU A 279 7.65 -10.52 -17.58
N MET A 280 8.14 -9.47 -18.23
CA MET A 280 9.56 -9.07 -18.16
C MET A 280 9.79 -8.15 -16.96
N ARG A 281 11.05 -8.01 -16.55
CA ARG A 281 11.42 -7.14 -15.43
C ARG A 281 10.85 -5.73 -15.62
N GLY A 282 10.13 -5.25 -14.60
CA GLY A 282 9.50 -3.93 -14.58
C GLY A 282 8.24 -3.78 -15.43
N GLN A 283 7.77 -4.84 -16.11
CA GLN A 283 6.44 -4.85 -16.71
C GLN A 283 5.37 -5.04 -15.64
N THR A 284 4.24 -4.37 -15.83
CA THR A 284 3.06 -4.53 -14.99
C THR A 284 1.94 -5.27 -15.70
N TYR A 285 1.14 -5.98 -14.93
CA TYR A 285 -0.15 -6.48 -15.36
C TYR A 285 -1.21 -6.17 -14.31
N THR A 286 -2.28 -5.51 -14.74
CA THR A 286 -3.40 -5.10 -13.91
C THR A 286 -4.64 -5.87 -14.31
N LEU A 287 -5.21 -6.62 -13.37
CA LEU A 287 -6.49 -7.29 -13.49
C LEU A 287 -7.56 -6.44 -12.80
N MET A 288 -8.64 -6.11 -13.51
CA MET A 288 -9.72 -5.29 -12.98
C MET A 288 -11.05 -6.03 -12.89
N SER A 289 -11.78 -5.73 -11.82
CA SER A 289 -13.18 -6.08 -11.64
C SER A 289 -14.07 -5.41 -12.71
N ASN A 290 -15.10 -6.13 -13.15
CA ASN A 290 -16.12 -5.65 -14.09
C ASN A 290 -17.54 -5.89 -13.54
N ALA A 291 -17.68 -5.95 -12.21
CA ALA A 291 -18.89 -6.45 -11.55
C ALA A 291 -19.71 -5.37 -10.83
N VAL A 292 -19.49 -4.09 -11.13
CA VAL A 292 -20.28 -3.04 -10.52
C VAL A 292 -21.58 -2.87 -11.30
N MET A 293 -22.73 -2.99 -10.63
CA MET A 293 -24.05 -3.06 -11.27
C MET A 293 -24.86 -1.76 -11.19
N SER A 294 -24.46 -0.81 -10.35
CA SER A 294 -25.20 0.45 -10.10
C SER A 294 -24.25 1.56 -9.65
N LEU A 295 -24.60 2.83 -9.93
CA LEU A 295 -23.94 4.04 -9.41
C LEU A 295 -23.95 4.09 -7.88
N PHE A 296 -25.07 3.71 -7.27
CA PHE A 296 -25.22 3.61 -5.82
C PHE A 296 -25.01 2.16 -5.39
N GLN A 297 -24.11 1.93 -4.43
CA GLN A 297 -23.78 0.62 -3.86
C GLN A 297 -24.90 0.17 -2.92
N ASN A 298 -26.00 -0.30 -3.47
CA ASN A 298 -27.15 -0.81 -2.70
C ASN A 298 -26.94 -2.25 -2.19
N GLU A 299 -25.88 -2.93 -2.64
CA GLU A 299 -25.50 -4.27 -2.20
C GLU A 299 -24.01 -4.29 -1.85
N ALA A 300 -23.65 -4.82 -0.69
CA ALA A 300 -22.24 -4.99 -0.31
C ALA A 300 -21.56 -6.09 -1.15
N GLY A 301 -20.25 -5.96 -1.35
CA GLY A 301 -19.39 -6.94 -2.02
C GLY A 301 -19.30 -6.79 -3.54
N GLN A 302 -19.89 -5.76 -4.15
CA GLN A 302 -19.85 -5.63 -5.61
C GLN A 302 -18.43 -5.39 -6.11
N GLY A 303 -17.97 -6.23 -7.03
CA GLY A 303 -16.68 -6.05 -7.69
C GLY A 303 -15.47 -6.10 -6.76
N ASN A 304 -15.63 -6.59 -5.52
CA ASN A 304 -14.56 -6.74 -4.56
C ASN A 304 -13.64 -7.90 -4.95
N LEU A 305 -12.34 -7.66 -5.06
CA LEU A 305 -11.32 -8.67 -5.42
C LEU A 305 -10.54 -9.19 -4.21
N SER A 306 -10.97 -8.89 -2.99
CA SER A 306 -10.40 -9.45 -1.77
C SER A 306 -10.41 -10.98 -1.82
N GLY A 307 -9.29 -11.58 -1.42
CA GLY A 307 -9.08 -13.03 -1.53
C GLY A 307 -8.54 -13.49 -2.88
N THR A 308 -8.33 -12.59 -3.85
CA THR A 308 -7.62 -12.92 -5.10
C THR A 308 -6.18 -13.32 -4.78
N ARG A 309 -5.79 -14.55 -5.11
CA ARG A 309 -4.42 -15.04 -4.90
C ARG A 309 -3.57 -14.81 -6.15
N VAL A 310 -2.34 -14.34 -5.95
CA VAL A 310 -1.32 -14.19 -6.98
C VAL A 310 -0.18 -15.14 -6.66
N ALA A 311 0.11 -16.08 -7.55
CA ALA A 311 1.20 -17.03 -7.42
C ALA A 311 2.18 -16.91 -8.60
N ALA A 312 3.47 -16.80 -8.34
CA ALA A 312 4.51 -16.62 -9.35
C ALA A 312 5.64 -17.65 -9.22
N ASP A 313 6.42 -17.83 -10.29
CA ASP A 313 7.64 -18.66 -10.24
C ASP A 313 8.88 -17.89 -9.76
N LYS A 314 8.83 -16.55 -9.78
CA LYS A 314 9.86 -15.60 -9.37
C LYS A 314 9.25 -14.45 -8.55
N PRO A 315 10.05 -13.68 -7.80
CA PRO A 315 9.55 -12.57 -7.00
C PRO A 315 8.76 -11.55 -7.81
N VAL A 316 7.65 -11.08 -7.24
CA VAL A 316 6.79 -10.03 -7.81
C VAL A 316 6.41 -9.02 -6.74
N ALA A 317 6.19 -7.76 -7.11
CA ALA A 317 5.45 -6.83 -6.27
C ALA A 317 3.96 -6.91 -6.62
N VAL A 318 3.09 -6.91 -5.62
CA VAL A 318 1.64 -6.93 -5.83
C VAL A 318 1.03 -5.74 -5.12
N PHE A 319 0.20 -5.00 -5.85
CA PHE A 319 -0.61 -3.91 -5.35
C PHE A 319 -2.07 -4.28 -5.52
N SER A 320 -2.92 -3.85 -4.60
CA SER A 320 -4.36 -3.95 -4.77
C SER A 320 -5.04 -2.71 -4.24
N GLY A 321 -6.25 -2.47 -4.73
CA GLY A 321 -6.94 -1.23 -4.48
C GLY A 321 -8.21 -1.09 -5.30
N ASN A 322 -8.70 0.14 -5.38
CA ASN A 322 -9.94 0.50 -6.07
C ASN A 322 -9.72 1.81 -6.81
N VAL A 323 -10.21 1.90 -8.05
CA VAL A 323 -10.25 3.19 -8.74
C VAL A 323 -11.10 4.20 -7.96
N ALA A 324 -12.19 3.72 -7.36
CA ALA A 324 -12.95 4.42 -6.34
C ALA A 324 -13.70 3.42 -5.45
N SER A 325 -13.87 3.74 -4.17
CA SER A 325 -14.63 2.95 -3.21
C SER A 325 -15.28 3.81 -2.13
N PHE A 326 -16.32 3.26 -1.51
CA PHE A 326 -16.96 3.79 -0.30
C PHE A 326 -16.60 2.90 0.87
N GLU A 327 -16.33 3.46 2.05
CA GLU A 327 -16.10 2.66 3.25
C GLU A 327 -16.88 3.24 4.44
N PRO A 328 -17.83 2.52 5.04
CA PRO A 328 -18.32 1.19 4.69
C PRO A 328 -19.37 1.19 3.55
N THR A 329 -19.47 0.07 2.84
CA THR A 329 -20.63 -0.28 2.00
C THR A 329 -21.69 -1.11 2.76
N PRO A 330 -22.97 -1.11 2.33
CA PRO A 330 -23.56 -0.33 1.23
C PRO A 330 -23.77 1.15 1.58
N GLN A 331 -23.63 2.05 0.60
CA GLN A 331 -23.86 3.50 0.75
C GLN A 331 -24.62 4.04 -0.46
N SER A 332 -25.51 5.01 -0.22
CA SER A 332 -26.37 5.64 -1.23
C SER A 332 -26.05 7.11 -1.50
N GLY A 333 -24.95 7.64 -0.96
CA GLY A 333 -24.48 9.01 -1.15
C GLY A 333 -23.39 9.11 -2.22
N CYS A 334 -22.99 10.34 -2.51
CA CYS A 334 -21.60 10.65 -2.89
C CYS A 334 -20.76 10.66 -1.59
N CYS A 335 -19.44 10.58 -1.60
CA CYS A 335 -18.47 10.43 -2.68
C CYS A 335 -17.53 9.25 -2.41
N ALA A 336 -16.69 8.90 -3.39
CA ALA A 336 -15.87 7.70 -3.33
C ALA A 336 -14.44 8.01 -3.78
N ASP A 337 -13.49 7.39 -3.08
CA ASP A 337 -12.07 7.70 -3.22
C ASP A 337 -11.29 6.50 -3.70
N HIS A 338 -10.19 6.80 -4.37
CA HIS A 338 -9.15 5.84 -4.70
C HIS A 338 -8.61 5.15 -3.45
N LEU A 339 -8.32 3.87 -3.58
CA LEU A 339 -7.64 3.09 -2.55
C LEU A 339 -6.44 2.40 -3.16
N GLU A 340 -5.30 2.40 -2.46
CA GLU A 340 -4.15 1.58 -2.87
C GLU A 340 -3.28 1.17 -1.69
N HIS A 341 -2.73 -0.06 -1.77
CA HIS A 341 -1.57 -0.42 -0.98
C HIS A 341 -0.73 -1.49 -1.68
N GLN A 342 0.60 -1.51 -1.46
CA GLN A 342 1.42 -2.67 -1.79
C GLN A 342 1.15 -3.80 -0.79
N MET A 343 0.83 -4.99 -1.27
CA MET A 343 0.49 -6.14 -0.44
C MET A 343 1.74 -6.77 0.18
N LEU A 344 1.63 -7.18 1.44
CA LEU A 344 2.63 -8.03 2.09
C LEU A 344 2.58 -9.44 1.46
N PRO A 345 3.74 -10.07 1.19
CA PRO A 345 3.76 -11.47 0.80
C PRO A 345 3.20 -12.34 1.94
N LEU A 346 2.61 -13.48 1.59
CA LEU A 346 2.04 -14.41 2.58
C LEU A 346 3.07 -14.89 3.62
N SER A 347 4.34 -14.92 3.23
CA SER A 347 5.46 -15.24 4.12
C SER A 347 5.71 -14.17 5.20
N ALA A 348 5.28 -12.93 5.00
CA ALA A 348 5.40 -11.84 5.98
C ALA A 348 4.15 -11.62 6.84
N TRP A 349 3.13 -12.46 6.69
CA TRP A 349 1.92 -12.40 7.53
C TRP A 349 2.23 -12.95 8.93
N GLY A 350 1.76 -12.23 9.95
CA GLY A 350 1.90 -12.63 11.34
C GLY A 350 0.60 -13.17 11.92
N ASP A 351 0.61 -13.37 13.24
CA ASP A 351 -0.49 -13.95 14.00
C ASP A 351 -1.08 -12.98 15.05
N ALA A 352 -0.58 -11.75 15.13
CA ALA A 352 -1.12 -10.72 16.02
C ALA A 352 -0.96 -9.32 15.45
N TYR A 353 -2.02 -8.51 15.57
CA TYR A 353 -2.12 -7.18 14.98
C TYR A 353 -2.78 -6.20 15.94
N ALA A 354 -2.31 -4.97 15.90
CA ALA A 354 -2.91 -3.83 16.58
C ALA A 354 -3.83 -3.10 15.60
N VAL A 355 -5.14 -3.09 15.89
CA VAL A 355 -6.13 -2.32 15.14
C VAL A 355 -6.44 -1.03 15.86
N ILE A 356 -6.30 0.10 15.19
CA ILE A 356 -6.38 1.43 15.79
C ILE A 356 -7.59 2.20 15.24
N SER A 357 -8.34 2.83 16.14
CA SER A 357 -9.31 3.86 15.77
C SER A 357 -8.57 5.05 15.16
N ALA A 358 -9.16 5.67 14.15
CA ALA A 358 -8.53 6.75 13.42
C ALA A 358 -8.39 8.00 14.32
N PRO A 359 -7.33 8.81 14.15
CA PRO A 359 -7.21 10.08 14.87
C PRO A 359 -8.43 10.98 14.59
N PRO A 360 -8.78 11.90 15.50
CA PRO A 360 -10.01 12.68 15.41
C PRO A 360 -10.11 13.50 14.12
N ASN A 361 -11.18 13.27 13.37
CA ASN A 361 -11.56 14.03 12.18
C ASN A 361 -12.98 14.62 12.33
N SER A 362 -13.95 13.84 12.83
CA SER A 362 -15.36 14.27 13.01
C SER A 362 -15.64 15.25 14.18
N GLY A 363 -14.61 15.60 14.96
CA GLY A 363 -14.73 16.47 16.14
C GLY A 363 -15.31 15.81 17.41
N GLY A 364 -15.61 14.50 17.36
CA GLY A 364 -16.19 13.72 18.47
C GLY A 364 -15.21 12.93 19.34
N GLY A 365 -13.92 12.93 18.99
CA GLY A 365 -12.92 11.99 19.51
C GLY A 365 -12.32 11.17 18.37
N ASP A 366 -11.68 10.04 18.67
CA ASP A 366 -11.17 9.13 17.64
C ASP A 366 -12.32 8.57 16.80
N ASP A 367 -12.10 8.46 15.49
CA ASP A 367 -13.11 8.01 14.55
C ASP A 367 -13.07 6.48 14.36
N PRO A 368 -14.23 5.86 14.07
CA PRO A 368 -14.28 4.45 13.76
C PRO A 368 -13.52 4.15 12.46
N VAL A 369 -13.06 2.92 12.32
CA VAL A 369 -12.40 2.40 11.11
C VAL A 369 -13.14 1.19 10.57
N ARG A 370 -13.02 0.96 9.26
CA ARG A 370 -13.39 -0.33 8.68
C ARG A 370 -12.20 -1.25 8.78
N VAL A 371 -12.45 -2.50 9.16
CA VAL A 371 -11.43 -3.53 9.28
C VAL A 371 -11.79 -4.67 8.33
N ARG A 372 -10.81 -5.17 7.59
CA ARG A 372 -10.87 -6.43 6.86
C ARG A 372 -9.84 -7.38 7.44
N LEU A 373 -10.28 -8.57 7.85
CA LEU A 373 -9.42 -9.67 8.27
C LEU A 373 -9.41 -10.75 7.21
N THR A 374 -8.23 -11.18 6.76
CA THR A 374 -8.07 -12.18 5.69
C THR A 374 -7.30 -13.39 6.18
N GLY A 375 -7.89 -14.59 6.09
CA GLY A 375 -7.26 -15.82 6.55
C GLY A 375 -6.24 -16.39 5.55
N SER A 376 -5.12 -16.95 6.02
CA SER A 376 -4.21 -17.72 5.15
C SER A 376 -4.51 -19.23 5.15
N PHE A 377 -5.22 -19.73 6.17
CA PHE A 377 -5.58 -21.14 6.32
C PHE A 377 -7.03 -21.33 6.75
N ASP A 378 -7.62 -22.46 6.32
CA ASP A 378 -8.96 -22.88 6.75
C ASP A 378 -9.06 -23.07 8.27
N GLY A 379 -10.10 -22.52 8.88
CA GLY A 379 -10.33 -22.62 10.32
C GLY A 379 -9.26 -21.96 11.19
N THR A 380 -8.69 -20.83 10.76
CA THR A 380 -7.87 -19.95 11.62
C THR A 380 -8.75 -19.41 12.74
N SER A 381 -8.39 -19.61 14.00
CA SER A 381 -9.18 -19.15 15.16
C SER A 381 -8.66 -17.81 15.67
N LEU A 382 -9.55 -16.86 15.91
CA LEU A 382 -9.22 -15.49 16.31
C LEU A 382 -9.66 -15.18 17.75
N THR A 383 -8.85 -14.38 18.43
CA THR A 383 -9.07 -13.85 19.78
C THR A 383 -8.80 -12.35 19.81
N TYR A 384 -9.46 -11.64 20.72
CA TYR A 384 -9.47 -10.18 20.75
C TYR A 384 -9.20 -9.66 22.17
N SER A 385 -8.47 -8.55 22.27
CA SER A 385 -8.18 -7.86 23.53
C SER A 385 -8.36 -6.35 23.34
N PRO A 386 -9.13 -5.65 24.21
CA PRO A 386 -9.81 -6.15 25.40
C PRO A 386 -11.09 -6.95 25.09
N ALA A 387 -11.72 -6.73 23.94
CA ALA A 387 -12.92 -7.42 23.49
C ALA A 387 -13.02 -7.40 21.95
N ALA A 388 -13.81 -8.31 21.39
CA ALA A 388 -14.08 -8.32 19.96
C ALA A 388 -15.09 -7.21 19.60
N PRO A 389 -14.83 -6.39 18.56
CA PRO A 389 -15.81 -5.46 18.03
C PRO A 389 -17.06 -6.17 17.48
N PRO A 390 -18.22 -5.47 17.40
CA PRO A 390 -19.40 -6.02 16.75
C PRO A 390 -19.12 -6.48 15.31
N GLY A 391 -19.51 -7.72 14.99
CA GLY A 391 -19.31 -8.29 13.64
C GLY A 391 -17.92 -8.89 13.40
N ALA A 392 -16.97 -8.74 14.33
CA ALA A 392 -15.65 -9.35 14.18
C ALA A 392 -15.74 -10.88 14.19
N PRO A 393 -15.09 -11.58 13.23
CA PRO A 393 -15.16 -13.03 13.12
C PRO A 393 -14.39 -13.73 14.25
N THR A 394 -14.81 -14.93 14.64
CA THR A 394 -14.03 -15.78 15.56
C THR A 394 -13.20 -16.84 14.83
N THR A 395 -13.49 -17.04 13.54
CA THR A 395 -12.79 -17.96 12.66
C THR A 395 -12.69 -17.38 11.25
N LEU A 396 -11.63 -17.70 10.52
CA LEU A 396 -11.46 -17.40 9.11
C LEU A 396 -11.05 -18.65 8.33
N ASP A 397 -11.58 -18.80 7.12
CA ASP A 397 -11.08 -19.77 6.15
C ASP A 397 -9.98 -19.18 5.24
N ALA A 398 -9.28 -20.03 4.49
CA ALA A 398 -8.21 -19.56 3.61
C ALA A 398 -8.77 -18.63 2.52
N TYR A 399 -8.15 -17.45 2.40
CA TYR A 399 -8.54 -16.35 1.50
C TYR A 399 -9.93 -15.75 1.78
N GLU A 400 -10.63 -16.23 2.82
CA GLU A 400 -11.83 -15.57 3.30
C GLU A 400 -11.45 -14.20 3.85
N THR A 401 -12.17 -13.17 3.42
CA THR A 401 -12.03 -11.82 3.94
C THR A 401 -13.35 -11.40 4.58
N VAL A 402 -13.31 -11.07 5.87
CA VAL A 402 -14.48 -10.61 6.63
C VAL A 402 -14.28 -9.14 7.00
N ALA A 403 -15.28 -8.31 6.68
CA ALA A 403 -15.27 -6.89 6.97
C ALA A 403 -16.21 -6.55 8.14
N PHE A 404 -15.79 -5.65 9.02
CA PHE A 404 -16.60 -5.08 10.09
C PHE A 404 -16.11 -3.68 10.45
N THR A 405 -16.93 -2.91 11.16
CA THR A 405 -16.56 -1.57 11.63
C THR A 405 -16.18 -1.64 13.10
N ALA A 406 -15.07 -1.00 13.46
CA ALA A 406 -14.58 -0.92 14.83
C ALA A 406 -14.61 0.54 15.30
N ASP A 407 -15.25 0.78 16.44
CA ASP A 407 -15.36 2.07 17.13
C ASP A 407 -14.34 2.24 18.26
N ALA A 408 -13.53 1.21 18.52
CA ALA A 408 -12.48 1.22 19.52
C ALA A 408 -11.25 0.47 18.99
N SER A 409 -10.07 0.86 19.49
CA SER A 409 -8.82 0.17 19.20
C SER A 409 -8.74 -1.17 19.95
N PHE A 410 -8.12 -2.20 19.36
CA PHE A 410 -7.96 -3.53 19.95
C PHE A 410 -6.73 -4.26 19.41
N ILE A 411 -6.31 -5.32 20.09
CA ILE A 411 -5.42 -6.35 19.55
C ILE A 411 -6.26 -7.53 19.07
N VAL A 412 -5.99 -8.04 17.87
CA VAL A 412 -6.50 -9.32 17.37
C VAL A 412 -5.33 -10.29 17.20
N ALA A 413 -5.51 -11.54 17.64
CA ALA A 413 -4.53 -12.60 17.53
C ALA A 413 -5.15 -13.90 17.01
N GLY A 414 -4.39 -14.64 16.21
CA GLY A 414 -4.78 -15.89 15.58
C GLY A 414 -3.91 -17.07 16.00
N ASP A 415 -4.39 -18.29 15.84
CA ASP A 415 -3.57 -19.51 15.99
C ASP A 415 -2.75 -19.84 14.72
N ARG A 416 -2.97 -19.09 13.63
CA ARG A 416 -2.28 -19.17 12.34
C ARG A 416 -2.15 -17.79 11.72
N PRO A 417 -1.25 -17.61 10.74
CA PRO A 417 -1.10 -16.33 10.06
C PRO A 417 -2.41 -15.85 9.38
N PHE A 418 -2.67 -14.56 9.48
CA PHE A 418 -3.76 -13.86 8.80
C PHE A 418 -3.30 -12.43 8.48
N ALA A 419 -4.05 -11.67 7.70
CA ALA A 419 -3.75 -10.27 7.44
C ALA A 419 -4.86 -9.35 7.98
N VAL A 420 -4.47 -8.11 8.24
CA VAL A 420 -5.36 -7.04 8.68
C VAL A 420 -5.15 -5.83 7.79
N THR A 421 -6.26 -5.32 7.26
CA THR A 421 -6.29 -4.05 6.54
C THR A 421 -7.32 -3.13 7.19
N GLU A 422 -6.91 -1.92 7.49
CA GLU A 422 -7.76 -0.85 7.99
C GLU A 422 -8.13 0.09 6.86
N PHE A 423 -9.33 0.66 6.94
CA PHE A 423 -9.77 1.72 6.07
C PHE A 423 -10.32 2.86 6.92
N LEU A 424 -9.89 4.08 6.60
CA LEU A 424 -10.61 5.26 7.03
C LEU A 424 -12.01 5.24 6.42
N LEU A 425 -12.98 5.81 7.13
CA LEU A 425 -14.36 5.82 6.64
C LEU A 425 -14.64 7.07 5.82
N SER A 426 -15.61 6.95 4.91
CA SER A 426 -16.14 8.07 4.14
C SER A 426 -16.71 9.14 5.05
N ASN A 427 -16.50 10.41 4.67
CA ASN A 427 -16.85 11.54 5.52
C ASN A 427 -18.35 11.63 5.83
N GLU A 428 -19.20 11.08 4.97
CA GLU A 428 -20.67 11.10 5.13
C GLU A 428 -21.15 10.11 6.19
N VAL A 429 -20.25 9.24 6.66
CA VAL A 429 -20.53 8.28 7.74
C VAL A 429 -20.02 8.79 9.07
N VAL A 430 -18.86 9.46 9.09
CA VAL A 430 -18.25 9.95 10.33
C VAL A 430 -18.69 11.36 10.72
N THR A 431 -19.04 12.21 9.75
CA THR A 431 -19.49 13.58 10.02
C THR A 431 -21.00 13.61 10.23
N VAL A 432 -21.45 14.29 11.30
CA VAL A 432 -22.88 14.47 11.55
C VAL A 432 -23.42 15.54 10.60
N ASP A 433 -24.12 15.09 9.57
CA ASP A 433 -24.81 15.97 8.63
C ASP A 433 -25.99 16.71 9.31
N PRO A 434 -25.97 18.05 9.41
CA PRO A 434 -27.06 18.83 9.97
C PRO A 434 -28.29 18.93 9.06
N THR A 435 -28.16 18.59 7.77
CA THR A 435 -29.18 18.71 6.72
C THR A 435 -29.21 17.47 5.80
N PRO A 436 -29.50 16.27 6.36
CA PRO A 436 -29.44 14.95 5.68
C PRO A 436 -30.42 14.73 4.53
N GLU A 437 -31.19 15.75 4.16
CA GLU A 437 -32.08 15.74 3.00
C GLU A 437 -31.48 16.44 1.77
N ASP A 438 -30.30 17.06 1.87
CA ASP A 438 -29.67 17.85 0.81
C ASP A 438 -28.18 17.51 0.63
N ASP A 439 -27.85 16.39 -0.06
CA ASP A 439 -26.48 15.91 -0.32
C ASP A 439 -25.48 16.96 -0.88
N ALA A 440 -25.94 18.14 -1.29
CA ALA A 440 -25.12 19.24 -1.77
C ALA A 440 -24.31 19.96 -0.67
N ASP A 441 -24.58 19.71 0.62
CA ASP A 441 -23.87 20.27 1.76
C ASP A 441 -22.71 19.39 2.29
N ASN A 442 -22.67 18.11 1.91
CA ASN A 442 -21.60 17.16 2.24
C ASN A 442 -20.22 17.53 1.65
N VAL A 443 -20.18 18.47 0.70
CA VAL A 443 -18.96 18.96 0.02
C VAL A 443 -17.97 19.71 0.94
N GLY A 444 -18.26 19.85 2.23
CA GLY A 444 -17.41 20.50 3.23
C GLY A 444 -16.98 19.59 4.37
N PHE A 445 -17.32 18.29 4.31
CA PHE A 445 -16.91 17.34 5.33
C PHE A 445 -15.46 16.90 5.11
N VAL A 446 -14.78 16.65 6.21
CA VAL A 446 -13.34 16.37 6.21
C VAL A 446 -13.15 14.86 6.19
N GLY A 447 -12.10 14.41 5.50
CA GLY A 447 -11.74 13.02 5.32
C GLY A 447 -12.46 12.35 4.16
N ASP A 448 -12.03 11.13 3.89
CA ASP A 448 -12.61 10.10 3.01
C ASP A 448 -11.76 8.82 3.08
N PRO A 449 -12.17 7.70 2.44
CA PRO A 449 -11.50 6.41 2.62
C PRO A 449 -10.03 6.42 2.19
N ALA A 450 -9.17 5.82 3.02
CA ALA A 450 -7.78 5.50 2.70
C ALA A 450 -7.46 4.08 3.19
N MET A 451 -6.66 3.32 2.45
CA MET A 451 -6.37 1.91 2.73
C MET A 451 -5.01 1.73 3.42
N ILE A 452 -5.03 1.13 4.61
CA ILE A 452 -3.82 0.94 5.43
C ILE A 452 -3.60 -0.55 5.64
N LEU A 453 -2.52 -1.09 5.07
CA LEU A 453 -2.10 -2.45 5.38
C LEU A 453 -1.39 -2.46 6.74
N VAL A 454 -2.02 -3.08 7.74
CA VAL A 454 -1.53 -3.06 9.13
C VAL A 454 -0.36 -4.05 9.27
N PRO A 455 0.83 -3.61 9.70
CA PRO A 455 1.93 -4.53 9.99
C PRO A 455 1.61 -5.40 11.21
N PRO A 456 1.99 -6.70 11.21
CA PRO A 456 1.90 -7.53 12.41
C PRO A 456 2.76 -6.96 13.54
N LEU A 457 2.39 -7.23 14.80
CA LEU A 457 3.15 -6.77 15.98
C LEU A 457 4.63 -7.19 15.94
N ALA A 458 4.91 -8.39 15.41
CA ALA A 458 6.27 -8.91 15.22
C ALA A 458 7.10 -8.14 14.17
N GLN A 459 6.47 -7.26 13.40
CA GLN A 459 7.10 -6.46 12.34
C GLN A 459 7.28 -5.00 12.73
N PHE A 460 7.02 -4.65 13.98
CA PHE A 460 7.33 -3.35 14.53
C PHE A 460 8.84 -3.09 14.56
N GLN A 461 9.23 -1.83 14.39
CA GLN A 461 10.62 -1.43 14.18
C GLN A 461 11.09 -0.49 15.29
N GLY A 462 12.41 -0.32 15.40
CA GLY A 462 12.99 0.62 16.37
C GLY A 462 13.02 2.06 15.88
N GLU A 463 12.88 2.28 14.57
CA GLU A 463 13.08 3.60 13.97
C GLU A 463 12.33 3.73 12.64
N TYR A 464 11.76 4.92 12.43
CA TYR A 464 10.98 5.28 11.25
C TYR A 464 11.34 6.70 10.79
N VAL A 465 11.44 6.91 9.48
CA VAL A 465 11.46 8.24 8.85
C VAL A 465 10.36 8.24 7.79
N PHE A 466 9.44 9.19 7.85
CA PHE A 466 8.23 9.23 7.03
C PHE A 466 7.85 10.67 6.64
N LEU A 467 6.92 10.81 5.70
CA LEU A 467 6.47 12.11 5.16
C LEU A 467 5.00 12.38 5.48
N THR A 468 4.70 13.56 6.00
CA THR A 468 3.36 14.15 5.92
C THR A 468 3.32 15.07 4.68
N PRO A 469 2.51 14.78 3.64
CA PRO A 469 2.43 15.61 2.44
C PRO A 469 1.93 17.02 2.74
N ALA A 470 2.24 17.98 1.87
CA ALA A 470 1.78 19.35 2.03
C ALA A 470 0.31 19.53 1.64
N GLU A 471 -0.25 20.68 2.03
CA GLU A 471 -1.59 21.16 1.63
C GLU A 471 -2.76 20.28 2.10
N TYR A 472 -2.59 19.46 3.13
CA TYR A 472 -3.74 18.94 3.90
C TYR A 472 -3.91 19.73 5.20
N ASP A 473 -5.14 19.87 5.65
CA ASP A 473 -5.49 20.62 6.86
C ASP A 473 -4.88 20.02 8.15
N THR A 474 -4.83 18.69 8.24
CA THR A 474 -4.31 18.01 9.44
C THR A 474 -3.47 16.78 9.11
N HIS A 475 -2.52 16.51 10.01
CA HIS A 475 -1.65 15.34 9.95
C HIS A 475 -1.44 14.74 11.33
N TYR A 476 -1.38 13.42 11.37
CA TYR A 476 -1.17 12.65 12.58
C TYR A 476 -0.21 11.50 12.34
N VAL A 477 0.64 11.24 13.34
CA VAL A 477 1.25 9.92 13.52
C VAL A 477 0.64 9.25 14.73
N THR A 478 0.16 8.03 14.53
CA THR A 478 -0.24 7.13 15.60
C THR A 478 0.93 6.25 15.94
N VAL A 479 1.40 6.27 17.19
CA VAL A 479 2.45 5.37 17.67
C VAL A 479 1.83 4.28 18.53
N ILE A 480 2.21 3.03 18.29
CA ILE A 480 1.75 1.84 19.00
C ILE A 480 2.97 1.21 19.70
N ARG A 481 2.91 1.00 21.01
CA ARG A 481 4.07 0.52 21.79
C ARG A 481 3.70 -0.54 22.83
N PRO A 482 4.65 -1.39 23.24
CA PRO A 482 4.58 -2.04 24.55
C PRO A 482 4.46 -0.96 25.63
N ALA A 483 3.55 -1.14 26.58
CA ALA A 483 3.23 -0.14 27.59
C ALA A 483 4.50 0.34 28.33
N GLY A 484 4.70 1.67 28.35
CA GLY A 484 5.86 2.30 28.96
C GLY A 484 7.18 2.22 28.19
N ALA A 485 7.23 1.63 26.99
CA ALA A 485 8.42 1.71 26.13
C ALA A 485 8.75 3.16 25.78
N GLU A 486 10.03 3.52 25.84
CA GLU A 486 10.49 4.87 25.52
C GLU A 486 10.28 5.19 24.04
N VAL A 487 9.78 6.39 23.74
CA VAL A 487 9.52 6.87 22.38
C VAL A 487 9.98 8.32 22.26
N ALA A 488 10.74 8.61 21.21
CA ALA A 488 11.06 9.96 20.78
C ALA A 488 10.44 10.26 19.40
N LEU A 489 9.76 11.40 19.29
CA LEU A 489 9.20 11.97 18.06
C LEU A 489 9.95 13.25 17.73
N ASP A 490 10.59 13.32 16.57
CA ASP A 490 11.41 14.46 16.13
C ASP A 490 12.48 14.90 17.16
N GLY A 491 12.99 13.94 17.93
CA GLY A 491 13.97 14.14 18.99
C GLY A 491 13.38 14.61 20.33
N ALA A 492 12.08 14.88 20.40
CA ALA A 492 11.38 15.12 21.65
C ALA A 492 10.94 13.80 22.29
N ASP A 493 11.23 13.60 23.57
CA ASP A 493 10.74 12.44 24.34
C ASP A 493 9.23 12.61 24.61
N VAL A 494 8.43 11.65 24.15
CA VAL A 494 6.97 11.62 24.29
C VAL A 494 6.50 10.47 25.18
N THR A 495 7.41 9.86 25.94
CA THR A 495 7.15 8.61 26.68
C THR A 495 6.07 8.75 27.76
N VAL A 496 6.03 9.89 28.46
CA VAL A 496 5.12 10.13 29.60
C VAL A 496 3.93 10.99 29.21
N ASP A 497 4.17 12.11 28.51
CA ASP A 497 3.16 13.14 28.25
C ASP A 497 2.48 13.01 26.87
N GLY A 498 2.64 11.86 26.21
CA GLY A 498 2.12 11.61 24.86
C GLY A 498 0.61 11.33 24.76
N GLY A 499 -0.13 11.34 25.87
CA GLY A 499 -1.57 11.02 25.84
C GLY A 499 -1.90 9.54 25.63
N TRP A 500 -0.97 8.64 25.97
CA TRP A 500 -1.07 7.19 25.79
C TRP A 500 -2.36 6.58 26.34
N GLN A 501 -3.06 5.84 25.48
CA GLN A 501 -4.27 5.10 25.80
C GLN A 501 -4.01 3.59 25.75
N PRO A 502 -4.60 2.79 26.65
CA PRO A 502 -4.53 1.34 26.58
C PRO A 502 -5.14 0.80 25.28
N LEU A 503 -4.46 -0.14 24.64
CA LEU A 503 -4.90 -0.79 23.40
C LEU A 503 -5.40 -2.23 23.64
N GLY A 504 -4.83 -2.92 24.61
CA GLY A 504 -5.10 -4.33 24.88
C GLY A 504 -3.84 -5.06 25.31
N SER A 505 -3.87 -6.38 25.31
CA SER A 505 -2.71 -7.21 25.65
C SER A 505 -2.60 -8.43 24.75
N HIS A 506 -1.36 -8.82 24.45
CA HIS A 506 -1.03 -10.06 23.73
C HIS A 506 0.25 -10.64 24.33
N ASP A 507 0.29 -11.96 24.51
CA ASP A 507 1.42 -12.69 25.10
C ASP A 507 1.98 -12.11 26.41
N GLY A 508 1.08 -11.63 27.27
CA GLY A 508 1.42 -11.04 28.57
C GLY A 508 2.02 -9.63 28.49
N VAL A 509 2.12 -9.06 27.29
CA VAL A 509 2.53 -7.67 27.06
C VAL A 509 1.28 -6.80 26.91
N ALA A 510 1.18 -5.75 27.73
CA ALA A 510 0.18 -4.71 27.54
C ALA A 510 0.66 -3.73 26.46
N TRP A 511 -0.25 -3.30 25.60
CA TRP A 511 0.01 -2.37 24.51
C TRP A 511 -0.72 -1.05 24.75
N GLU A 512 -0.12 0.03 24.30
CA GLU A 512 -0.67 1.39 24.33
C GLU A 512 -0.51 2.04 22.96
N ARG A 513 -1.36 3.04 22.69
CA ARG A 513 -1.23 3.89 21.51
C ARG A 513 -1.42 5.36 21.84
N ALA A 514 -0.90 6.24 21.00
CA ALA A 514 -1.08 7.69 21.08
C ALA A 514 -1.11 8.29 19.68
N HIS A 515 -1.96 9.30 19.47
CA HIS A 515 -1.98 10.13 18.27
C HIS A 515 -1.22 11.42 18.54
N PHE A 516 -0.29 11.78 17.65
CA PHE A 516 0.46 13.03 17.71
C PHE A 516 0.15 13.84 16.46
N ALA A 517 -0.33 15.07 16.64
CA ALA A 517 -0.49 16.01 15.54
C ALA A 517 0.88 16.43 15.01
N LEU A 518 0.99 16.55 13.69
CA LEU A 518 2.21 16.90 12.99
C LEU A 518 1.97 18.09 12.06
N GLU A 519 3.05 18.77 11.71
CA GLU A 519 3.09 19.67 10.56
C GLU A 519 3.32 18.86 9.28
N PHE A 520 3.23 19.48 8.12
CA PHE A 520 3.68 18.84 6.88
C PHE A 520 5.22 18.75 6.86
N GLY A 521 5.75 17.69 6.24
CA GLY A 521 7.17 17.49 6.03
C GLY A 521 7.73 16.17 6.58
N PRO A 522 9.07 16.06 6.66
CA PRO A 522 9.73 14.86 7.17
C PRO A 522 9.62 14.76 8.69
N HIS A 523 9.32 13.55 9.17
CA HIS A 523 9.24 13.23 10.59
C HIS A 523 9.99 11.95 10.93
N ARG A 524 10.33 11.79 12.22
CA ARG A 524 11.04 10.63 12.73
C ARG A 524 10.49 10.14 14.06
N VAL A 525 10.26 8.83 14.14
CA VAL A 525 9.97 8.14 15.41
C VAL A 525 11.11 7.19 15.75
N ARG A 526 11.54 7.18 17.01
CA ARG A 526 12.53 6.25 17.57
C ARG A 526 12.03 5.61 18.85
N ALA A 527 12.14 4.28 18.93
CA ALA A 527 11.95 3.54 20.17
C ALA A 527 13.26 3.54 20.98
N GLY A 528 13.16 3.58 22.32
CA GLY A 528 14.32 3.48 23.20
C GLY A 528 14.79 2.04 23.42
N GLY A 529 16.10 1.85 23.49
CA GLY A 529 16.72 0.54 23.70
C GLY A 529 16.38 -0.47 22.60
N ASP A 530 16.00 -1.69 23.01
CA ASP A 530 15.60 -2.77 22.10
C ASP A 530 14.09 -2.81 21.84
N ALA A 531 13.33 -1.80 22.28
CA ALA A 531 11.90 -1.76 22.02
C ALA A 531 11.61 -1.68 20.51
N ARG A 532 10.42 -2.16 20.16
CA ARG A 532 9.86 -2.10 18.81
C ARG A 532 8.47 -1.48 18.93
N VAL A 533 8.19 -0.48 18.09
CA VAL A 533 6.92 0.24 18.05
C VAL A 533 6.38 0.21 16.63
N GLY A 534 5.07 0.35 16.45
CA GLY A 534 4.44 0.49 15.15
C GLY A 534 4.01 1.94 14.94
N ILE A 535 3.96 2.39 13.69
CA ILE A 535 3.40 3.70 13.36
C ILE A 535 2.41 3.63 12.18
N ILE A 536 1.34 4.40 12.29
CA ILE A 536 0.37 4.65 11.23
C ILE A 536 0.32 6.17 11.01
N VAL A 537 0.47 6.62 9.77
CA VAL A 537 0.44 8.03 9.39
C VAL A 537 -0.87 8.30 8.67
N VAL A 538 -1.58 9.33 9.09
CA VAL A 538 -2.87 9.73 8.51
C VAL A 538 -2.91 11.25 8.38
N GLY A 539 -3.52 11.74 7.32
CA GLY A 539 -3.90 13.15 7.21
C GLY A 539 -5.25 13.32 6.55
N TYR A 540 -5.87 14.47 6.81
CA TYR A 540 -7.21 14.79 6.35
C TYR A 540 -7.28 16.20 5.78
N ASP A 541 -8.13 16.36 4.78
CA ASP A 541 -8.64 17.64 4.28
C ASP A 541 -10.10 17.45 3.86
N VAL A 542 -10.76 18.50 3.37
CA VAL A 542 -12.13 18.43 2.87
C VAL A 542 -12.23 17.40 1.74
N ALA A 543 -13.09 16.40 1.94
CA ALA A 543 -13.40 15.32 1.00
C ALA A 543 -12.16 14.55 0.49
N VAL A 544 -11.18 14.32 1.39
CA VAL A 544 -9.99 13.51 1.11
C VAL A 544 -9.25 13.11 2.39
N SER A 545 -8.69 11.90 2.41
CA SER A 545 -7.64 11.51 3.37
C SER A 545 -6.46 10.84 2.66
N TYR A 546 -5.33 10.73 3.37
CA TYR A 546 -4.33 9.70 3.06
C TYR A 546 -4.04 8.88 4.32
N GLY A 547 -3.63 7.62 4.15
CA GLY A 547 -3.27 6.76 5.26
C GLY A 547 -2.26 5.70 4.85
N TYR A 548 -1.22 5.48 5.66
CA TYR A 548 -0.27 4.40 5.39
C TYR A 548 0.48 3.96 6.66
N ALA A 549 0.99 2.72 6.66
CA ALA A 549 1.91 2.26 7.69
C ALA A 549 3.30 2.86 7.46
N GLY A 550 3.89 3.49 8.47
CA GLY A 550 5.19 4.15 8.28
C GLY A 550 6.36 3.16 8.08
N GLY A 551 6.16 1.88 8.37
CA GLY A 551 7.11 0.83 8.06
C GLY A 551 6.69 -0.56 8.55
N SER A 552 7.38 -1.58 8.07
CA SER A 552 7.21 -2.98 8.48
C SER A 552 8.57 -3.69 8.41
N GLY A 553 8.81 -4.63 9.32
CA GLY A 553 9.98 -5.50 9.26
C GLY A 553 10.00 -6.41 8.02
N VAL A 554 8.83 -6.83 7.50
CA VAL A 554 8.72 -7.74 6.33
C VAL A 554 9.62 -8.99 6.43
N GLU A 555 9.86 -9.45 7.66
CA GLU A 555 10.52 -10.72 7.94
C GLU A 555 9.59 -11.88 7.57
N PHE A 556 10.15 -13.00 7.10
CA PHE A 556 9.36 -14.15 6.71
C PHE A 556 8.97 -14.97 7.94
N ILE A 557 7.93 -14.50 8.65
CA ILE A 557 7.41 -15.05 9.90
C ILE A 557 6.21 -16.00 9.69
N GLY A 558 5.56 -15.93 8.52
CA GLY A 558 4.37 -16.69 8.17
C GLY A 558 4.68 -17.99 7.43
N THR A 559 3.90 -19.04 7.72
CA THR A 559 3.88 -20.25 6.89
C THR A 559 3.02 -20.02 5.65
N VAL A 560 3.56 -20.26 4.45
CA VAL A 560 2.82 -20.08 3.20
C VAL A 560 1.91 -21.30 2.90
N PRO A 561 0.59 -21.12 2.71
CA PRO A 561 -0.33 -22.18 2.32
C PRO A 561 -0.05 -22.70 0.90
N LEU A 562 -0.31 -23.99 0.67
CA LEU A 562 -0.23 -24.56 -0.68
C LEU A 562 -1.24 -23.90 -1.65
N PRO A 563 -0.93 -23.81 -2.95
CA PRO A 563 -1.89 -23.41 -3.99
C PRO A 563 -3.22 -24.17 -3.88
N PRO A 564 -4.38 -23.55 -4.14
CA PRO A 564 -5.62 -24.30 -4.26
C PRO A 564 -5.45 -25.34 -5.37
N PRO A 565 -6.05 -26.54 -5.24
CA PRO A 565 -6.09 -27.49 -6.34
C PRO A 565 -6.76 -26.84 -7.56
N ARG A 566 -6.17 -27.03 -8.75
CA ARG A 566 -6.69 -26.52 -10.02
C ARG A 566 -8.03 -27.13 -10.42
#